data_AF-Q05U55-F1
#
_entry.id   AF-Q05U55-F1
#
_cell.length_a   1.000
_cell.length_b   1.000
_cell.length_c   1.000
_cell.angle_alpha   90.00
_cell.angle_beta   90.00
_cell.angle_gamma   90.00
#
_symmetry.space_group_name_H-M   'P 1'
#
loop_
_entity.id
_entity.type
_entity.pdbx_description
1 polymer ?
#
loop_
_entity_poly.entity_id
_entity_poly.type
_entity_poly.pdbx_seq_one_letter_code
_entity_poly.pdbx_strand_id
1 'polypeptide(L)' 'MDLPRHQLRAWLLEQLRREGEPLRWAITAVDRDPAGASTLLQVEAVLIR' A
#
# COMPACT_ATOMS: atom_id res chain seq x y z
N MET A 1 9.76 -7.31 2.18
CA MET A 1 10.14 -6.82 0.84
C MET A 1 10.26 -5.32 0.97
N ASP A 2 11.45 -4.78 0.76
CA ASP A 2 11.68 -3.34 0.85
C ASP A 2 11.33 -2.69 -0.49
N LEU A 3 10.44 -1.70 -0.45
CA LEU A 3 9.93 -1.02 -1.63
C LEU A 3 10.34 0.45 -1.62
N PRO A 4 11.02 0.94 -2.66
CA PRO A 4 11.31 2.36 -2.78
C PRO A 4 10.02 3.19 -2.77
N ARG A 5 10.02 4.30 -2.02
CA ARG A 5 8.82 5.14 -1.82
C ARG A 5 8.15 5.59 -3.13
N HIS A 6 8.94 5.85 -4.17
CA HIS A 6 8.43 6.27 -5.48
C HIS A 6 7.69 5.16 -6.24
N GLN A 7 7.92 3.88 -5.91
CA GLN A 7 7.25 2.74 -6.51
C GLN A 7 6.01 2.29 -5.73
N LEU A 8 5.82 2.78 -4.50
CA LEU A 8 4.75 2.38 -3.60
C LEU A 8 3.37 2.43 -4.27
N ARG A 9 3.05 3.54 -4.93
CA ARG A 9 1.74 3.71 -5.58
C ARG A 9 1.52 2.69 -6.68
N ALA A 10 2.50 2.48 -7.55
CA ALA A 10 2.38 1.57 -8.69
C ALA A 10 2.23 0.13 -8.21
N TRP A 11 3.10 -0.29 -7.29
CA TRP A 11 3.06 -1.61 -6.67
C TRP A 11 1.73 -1.87 -5.96
N LEU A 12 1.24 -0.91 -5.17
CA LEU A 12 -0.02 -1.07 -4.44
C LEU A 12 -1.20 -1.24 -5.40
N LEU A 13 -1.29 -0.42 -6.46
CA LEU A 13 -2.35 -0.57 -7.46
C LEU A 13 -2.29 -1.92 -8.18
N GLU A 14 -1.09 -2.44 -8.44
CA GLU A 14 -0.91 -3.78 -8.99
C GLU A 14 -1.42 -4.86 -8.04
N GLN A 15 -1.11 -4.75 -6.74
CA GLN A 15 -1.63 -5.69 -5.74
C GLN A 15 -3.17 -5.63 -5.67
N LEU A 16 -3.74 -4.42 -5.62
CA LEU A 16 -5.19 -4.25 -5.55
C LEU A 16 -5.91 -4.80 -6.79
N ARG A 17 -5.36 -4.56 -8.00
CA ARG A 17 -5.91 -5.07 -9.26
C ARG A 17 -5.98 -6.59 -9.35
N ARG A 18 -5.13 -7.31 -8.62
CA ARG A 18 -5.20 -8.77 -8.53
C ARG A 18 -6.44 -9.25 -7.77
N GLU A 19 -7.01 -8.39 -6.92
CA GLU A 19 -8.20 -8.66 -6.11
C GLU A 19 -9.50 -8.05 -6.73
N GLY A 20 -9.37 -7.03 -7.59
CA GLY A 20 -10.47 -6.35 -8.30
C GLY A 20 -10.08 -4.93 -8.74
N GLU A 21 -10.90 -4.26 -9.56
CA GLU A 21 -10.58 -2.89 -9.99
C GLU A 21 -10.75 -1.90 -8.81
N PRO A 22 -9.69 -1.20 -8.39
CA PRO A 22 -9.76 -0.33 -7.22
C PRO A 22 -10.50 0.98 -7.54
N LEU A 23 -11.59 1.24 -6.81
CA LEU A 23 -12.35 2.49 -6.93
C LEU A 23 -11.79 3.58 -6.00
N ARG A 24 -11.42 3.21 -4.77
CA ARG A 24 -10.78 4.08 -3.78
C ARG A 24 -9.88 3.25 -2.87
N TRP A 25 -8.76 3.83 -2.46
CA TRP A 25 -7.90 3.27 -1.41
C TRP A 25 -7.32 4.39 -0.56
N ALA A 26 -6.92 4.07 0.67
CA ALA A 26 -6.28 5.00 1.58
C ALA A 26 -5.29 4.27 2.51
N ILE A 27 -4.22 4.95 2.90
CA ILE A 27 -3.37 4.52 4.01
C ILE A 27 -4.11 4.90 5.30
N THR A 28 -4.41 3.92 6.14
CA THR A 28 -5.15 4.14 7.39
C THR A 28 -4.25 4.12 8.63
N ALA A 29 -3.05 3.53 8.53
CA ALA A 29 -2.04 3.59 9.58
C ALA A 29 -0.61 3.58 9.00
N VAL A 30 0.31 4.20 9.75
CA VAL A 30 1.75 4.23 9.44
C VAL A 30 2.50 3.88 10.72
N ASP A 31 3.21 2.76 10.71
CA ASP A 31 4.12 2.38 11.78
C ASP A 31 5.57 2.51 11.30
N ARG A 32 6.40 3.18 12.08
CA ARG A 32 7.78 3.49 11.73
C ARG A 32 8.68 2.69 12.65
N ASP A 33 9.57 1.92 12.06
CA ASP A 33 10.63 1.25 12.81
C ASP A 33 11.46 2.32 13.55
N PRO A 34 11.60 2.24 14.90
CA PRO A 34 12.44 3.14 15.67
C PRO A 34 13.91 3.18 15.21
N ALA A 35 14.42 2.09 14.62
CA ALA A 35 15.76 2.04 14.04
C ALA A 35 15.85 2.69 12.64
N GLY A 36 14.72 3.12 12.07
CA GLY A 36 14.64 3.81 10.78
C GLY A 36 14.81 2.92 9.56
N ALA A 37 14.88 1.60 9.73
CA ALA A 37 15.15 0.67 8.63
C ALA A 37 13.94 0.47 7.71
N SER A 38 12.71 0.59 8.23
CA SER A 38 11.51 0.37 7.43
C SER A 38 10.30 1.19 7.92
N THR A 39 9.27 1.26 7.09
CA THR A 39 7.98 1.85 7.43
C THR A 39 6.89 0.89 6.98
N LEU A 40 6.05 0.46 7.91
CA LEU A 40 4.91 -0.40 7.65
C LEU A 40 3.67 0.47 7.43
N LEU A 41 2.91 0.16 6.39
CA LEU A 41 1.71 0.90 5.99
C LEU A 41 0.52 -0.05 6.01
N GLN A 42 -0.55 0.36 6.69
CA GLN A 42 -1.85 -0.29 6.57
C GLN A 42 -2.67 0.42 5.51
N VAL A 43 -3.23 -0.35 4.58
CA VAL A 43 -4.04 0.16 3.46
C VAL A 43 -5.40 -0.51 3.48
N GLU A 44 -6.44 0.29 3.30
CA GLU A 44 -7.80 -0.18 3.04
C GLU A 44 -8.24 0.25 1.63
N ALA A 45 -8.94 -0.64 0.93
CA ALA A 45 -9.39 -0.41 -0.45
C ALA A 45 -10.83 -0.89 -0.66
N VAL A 46 -11.55 -0.14 -1.50
CA VAL A 46 -12.86 -0.50 -2.05
C VAL A 46 -12.65 -0.94 -3.49
N LEU A 47 -13.04 -2.17 -3.79
CA LEU A 47 -12.84 -2.81 -5.09
C LEU A 47 -14.18 -3.10 -5.75
N ILE A 48 -14.22 -2.99 -7.07
CA ILE A 48 -15.30 -3.52 -7.91
C ILE A 48 -14.89 -4.92 -8.37
N ARG A 49 -15.83 -5.86 -8.28
CA ARG A 49 -15.69 -7.24 -8.75
C ARG A 49 -16.60 -7.50 -9.94
#